data_AF-A0A8T6WPJ1-F1
#
_entry.id   AF-A0A8T6WPJ1-F1
#
_cell.length_a   1.000
_cell.length_b   1.000
_cell.length_c   1.000
_cell.angle_alpha   90.00
_cell.angle_beta   90.00
_cell.angle_gamma   90.00
#
_symmetry.space_group_name_H-M   'P 1'
#
loop_
_entity.id
_entity.type
_entity.pdbx_description
1 polymer ?
#
loop_
_entity_poly.entity_id
_entity_poly.type
_entity_poly.pdbx_seq_one_letter_code
_entity_poly.pdbx_strand_id
1 'polypeptide(L)' 'MLRYLGVVTSGGDAPGMNAAIRAVVRLAYSRGFRVLGYMRGWEGLITDTSRQLTPRSVG' A
#
# COMPACT_ATOMS: atom_id res chain seq x y z
N MET A 1 2.23 14.22 -15.37
CA MET A 1 2.43 14.18 -13.90
C MET A 1 2.48 12.72 -13.46
N LEU A 2 3.53 12.33 -12.74
CA LEU A 2 3.65 10.97 -12.21
C LEU A 2 2.66 10.78 -11.05
N ARG A 3 1.87 9.69 -11.08
CA ARG A 3 0.83 9.40 -10.07
C ARG A 3 1.24 8.17 -9.26
N TYR A 4 1.94 8.41 -8.16
CA TYR A 4 2.37 7.37 -7.21
C TYR A 4 1.64 7.54 -5.88
N LEU A 5 1.30 6.42 -5.25
CA LEU A 5 0.70 6.37 -3.92
C LEU A 5 1.51 5.41 -3.05
N GLY A 6 2.04 5.90 -1.92
CA GLY A 6 2.63 5.08 -0.87
C GLY A 6 1.56 4.67 0.14
N VAL A 7 1.58 3.42 0.59
CA VAL A 7 0.71 2.88 1.64
C VAL A 7 1.60 2.36 2.77
N VAL A 8 1.33 2.79 3.99
CA VAL A 8 2.00 2.30 5.19
C VAL A 8 0.93 1.98 6.24
N THR A 9 1.12 0.87 6.95
CA THR A 9 0.34 0.55 8.15
C THR A 9 1.30 0.52 9.33
N SER A 10 1.05 1.37 10.33
CA SER A 10 1.87 1.48 11.53
C SER A 10 1.01 1.23 12.77
N GLY A 11 1.66 0.81 13.87
CA GLY A 11 0.97 0.38 15.09
C GLY A 11 0.70 -1.13 15.11
N GLY A 12 -0.14 -1.57 16.05
CA GLY A 12 -0.55 -2.97 16.15
C GLY A 12 -1.57 -3.36 15.09
N ASP A 13 -1.53 -4.62 14.65
CA ASP A 13 -2.47 -5.14 13.66
C ASP A 13 -3.91 -5.16 14.20
N ALA A 14 -4.85 -4.76 13.35
CA ALA A 14 -6.27 -4.79 13.65
C ALA A 14 -7.06 -5.46 12.51
N PRO A 15 -8.18 -6.15 12.85
CA PRO A 15 -9.11 -6.65 11.85
C PRO A 15 -9.54 -5.55 10.87
N GLY A 16 -9.49 -5.84 9.57
CA GLY A 16 -9.91 -4.91 8.52
C GLY A 16 -8.78 -4.11 7.85
N MET A 17 -7.55 -4.11 8.39
CA MET A 17 -6.42 -3.42 7.75
C MET A 17 -6.14 -3.92 6.33
N ASN A 18 -6.14 -5.24 6.12
CA ASN A 18 -5.97 -5.82 4.78
C ASN A 18 -7.11 -5.42 3.82
N ALA A 19 -8.34 -5.30 4.32
CA ALA A 19 -9.48 -4.85 3.53
C ALA A 19 -9.34 -3.36 3.13
N ALA A 20 -8.83 -2.52 4.04
CA ALA A 20 -8.52 -1.12 3.74
C ALA A 20 -7.42 -0.99 2.69
N ILE A 21 -6.31 -1.72 2.84
CA ILE A 21 -5.22 -1.76 1.84
C ILE A 21 -5.78 -2.21 0.48
N ARG A 22 -6.61 -3.25 0.46
CA ARG A 22 -7.25 -3.76 -0.75
C ARG A 22 -8.11 -2.69 -1.45
N ALA A 23 -8.95 -2.00 -0.70
CA ALA A 23 -9.81 -0.94 -1.24
C ALA A 23 -8.97 0.19 -1.86
N VAL A 24 -7.94 0.66 -1.14
CA VAL A 24 -7.02 1.71 -1.60
C VAL A 24 -6.30 1.28 -2.88
N VAL A 25 -5.69 0.08 -2.90
CA VAL A 25 -4.92 -0.42 -4.04
C VAL A 25 -5.79 -0.56 -5.29
N ARG A 26 -6.98 -1.14 -5.17
CA ARG A 26 -7.88 -1.35 -6.32
C ARG A 26 -8.37 -0.02 -6.90
N LEU A 27 -8.75 0.93 -6.05
CA LEU A 27 -9.22 2.25 -6.47
C LEU A 27 -8.11 3.11 -7.09
N ALA A 28 -6.91 3.06 -6.51
CA ALA A 28 -5.75 3.77 -7.04
C ALA A 28 -5.36 3.20 -8.42
N TYR A 29 -5.33 1.88 -8.56
CA TYR A 29 -5.01 1.22 -9.82
C TYR A 29 -6.04 1.56 -10.92
N SER A 30 -7.34 1.58 -10.60
CA SER A 30 -8.38 1.97 -11.57
C SER A 30 -8.31 3.44 -12.01
N ARG A 31 -7.59 4.29 -11.26
CA ARG A 31 -7.32 5.70 -11.60
C ARG A 31 -5.93 5.91 -12.22
N GLY A 32 -5.22 4.84 -12.55
CA GLY A 32 -3.90 4.89 -13.17
C GLY A 32 -2.79 5.36 -12.23
N PHE A 33 -2.89 5.07 -10.93
CA PHE A 33 -1.81 5.25 -9.96
C PHE A 33 -0.94 3.99 -9.88
N ARG A 34 0.37 4.18 -9.66
CA ARG A 34 1.28 3.13 -9.20
C ARG A 34 1.30 3.13 -7.68
N VAL A 35 1.09 1.96 -7.05
CA VAL A 35 1.01 1.86 -5.59
C VAL A 35 2.22 1.12 -5.03
N LEU A 36 2.87 1.70 -4.03
CA LEU A 36 3.93 1.08 -3.24
C LEU A 36 3.41 0.83 -1.81
N GLY A 37 3.53 -0.41 -1.33
CA GLY A 37 3.31 -0.74 0.08
C GLY A 37 4.64 -0.78 0.81
N TYR A 38 4.80 0.01 1.86
CA TYR A 38 5.99 0.01 2.70
C TYR A 38 5.88 -1.07 3.77
N MET A 39 6.94 -1.88 3.89
CA MET A 39 6.98 -3.02 4.79
C MET A 39 7.32 -2.56 6.21
N ARG A 40 6.91 -3.31 7.25
CA ARG A 40 7.28 -3.02 8.66
C ARG A 40 6.94 -1.58 9.11
N GLY A 41 5.85 -1.01 8.61
CA GLY A 41 5.38 0.31 8.99
C GLY A 41 6.41 1.41 8.67
N TRP A 42 6.66 2.29 9.64
CA TRP A 42 7.57 3.43 9.46
C TRP A 42 9.02 3.03 9.18
N GLU A 43 9.48 1.88 9.70
CA GLU A 43 10.83 1.39 9.47
C GLU A 43 11.10 1.16 7.98
N GLY A 44 10.19 0.50 7.27
CA GLY A 44 10.36 0.29 5.82
C GLY A 44 10.16 1.56 5.01
N LEU A 45 9.42 2.55 5.50
CA LEU A 45 9.37 3.86 4.85
C LEU A 45 10.73 4.57 4.94
N ILE A 46 11.34 4.58 6.12
CA ILE A 46 12.64 5.25 6.36
C ILE A 46 13.77 4.56 5.60
N THR A 47 13.73 3.23 5.50
CA THR A 47 14.75 2.41 4.83
C THR A 47 14.45 2.14 3.35
N ASP A 48 13.40 2.75 2.81
CA ASP A 48 12.89 2.51 1.44
C ASP A 48 12.62 1.02 1.10
N THR A 49 12.25 0.25 2.12
CA THR A 49 11.83 -1.14 1.97
C THR A 49 10.35 -1.20 1.56
N SER A 50 10.10 -1.23 0.26
CA SER A 50 8.75 -1.25 -0.32
C SER A 50 8.51 -2.39 -1.31
N ARG A 51 7.23 -2.68 -1.56
CA ARG A 51 6.77 -3.62 -2.59
C ARG A 51 5.70 -2.99 -3.44
N GLN A 52 5.74 -3.22 -4.76
CA GLN A 52 4.65 -2.80 -5.64
C GLN A 52 3.35 -3.58 -5.33
N LEU A 53 2.27 -2.83 -5.11
CA LEU A 53 0.93 -3.37 -4.90
C LEU A 53 0.09 -3.22 -6.17
N THR A 54 -0.53 -4.32 -6.59
CA THR A 54 -1.45 -4.40 -7.73
C THR A 54 -2.75 -5.06 -7.26
N PRO A 55 -3.85 -5.02 -8.04
CA PRO A 55 -5.07 -5.75 -7.67
C PRO A 55 -4.85 -7.25 -7.38
N ARG A 56 -3.82 -7.87 -7.99
CA ARG A 56 -3.44 -9.27 -7.70
C ARG A 56 -2.70 -9.43 -6.37
N SER A 57 -2.06 -8.38 -5.88
CA SER A 57 -1.33 -8.38 -4.61
C SER A 57 -2.27 -8.37 -3.38
N VAL A 58 -3.57 -8.07 -3.57
CA VAL A 58 -4.54 -7.80 -2.50
C VAL A 58 -5.86 -8.55 -2.70
N GLY A 59 -5.81 -9.89 -2.82
CA GLY A 59 -6.96 -10.78 -3.06
C GLY A 59 -8.30 -10.30 -2.50
#